data_AF-A0A958KMK7-F1
#
_entry.id   AF-A0A958KMK7-F1
#
_cell.length_a   1.000
_cell.length_b   1.000
_cell.length_c   1.000
_cell.angle_alpha   90.00
_cell.angle_beta   90.00
_cell.angle_gamma   90.00
#
_symmetry.space_group_name_H-M   'P 1'
#
loop_
_entity.id
_entity.type
_entity.pdbx_description
1 polymer ?
#
loop_
_entity_poly.entity_id
_entity_poly.type
_entity_poly.pdbx_seq_one_letter_code
_entity_poly.pdbx_strand_id
1 'polypeptide(L)'
;MEGTKRFALYLLLLALIGCTQSGPSVKSSGDQGFDQTAEYALHTIQILKKRSHLDSPSKIVEYMFSTMGSAELTPPNESTEPGMASAYKGPRPANDIWLQSSDKEANEFFKKHLMLTPDDGRNVIIAEGYRENDDDPFFTWEWSLD
;
A
#
# COMPACT_ATOMS: atom_id res chain seq x y z
N MET A 1 -59.66 3.42 23.89
CA MET A 1 -58.39 4.12 23.60
C MET A 1 -57.19 3.22 23.91
N GLU A 2 -57.01 2.12 23.17
CA GLU A 2 -55.90 1.16 23.40
C GLU A 2 -55.21 0.68 22.11
N GLY A 3 -55.65 1.12 20.94
CA GLY A 3 -55.10 0.67 19.64
C GLY A 3 -53.85 1.43 19.18
N THR A 4 -53.66 2.68 19.61
CA THR A 4 -52.57 3.56 19.14
C THR A 4 -51.24 3.34 19.88
N LYS A 5 -51.25 2.70 21.06
CA LYS A 5 -50.02 2.43 21.83
C LYS A 5 -49.25 1.20 21.33
N ARG A 6 -49.92 0.28 20.63
CA ARG A 6 -49.28 -0.93 20.07
C ARG A 6 -48.54 -0.64 18.76
N PHE A 7 -49.01 0.32 17.96
CA PHE A 7 -48.36 0.70 16.70
C PHE A 7 -47.03 1.45 16.91
N ALA A 8 -46.94 2.29 17.94
CA ALA A 8 -45.71 3.00 18.28
C ALA A 8 -44.60 2.05 18.82
N LEU A 9 -44.98 0.92 19.42
CA LEU A 9 -44.01 -0.05 19.94
C LEU A 9 -43.37 -0.90 18.83
N TYR A 10 -44.08 -1.16 17.74
CA TYR A 10 -43.52 -1.87 16.58
C TYR A 10 -42.57 -1.00 15.73
N LEU A 11 -42.83 0.32 15.64
CA LEU A 11 -41.94 1.25 14.95
C LEU A 11 -40.63 1.51 15.71
N LEU A 12 -40.64 1.43 17.05
CA LEU A 12 -39.42 1.56 17.85
C LEU A 12 -38.52 0.32 17.78
N LEU A 13 -39.09 -0.87 17.55
CA LEU A 13 -38.34 -2.11 17.39
C LEU A 13 -37.67 -2.26 16.02
N LEU A 14 -38.20 -1.62 14.97
CA LEU A 14 -37.57 -1.56 13.65
C LEU A 14 -36.39 -0.57 13.60
N ALA A 15 -36.36 0.44 14.48
CA ALA A 15 -35.25 1.39 14.58
C ALA A 15 -33.99 0.81 15.26
N LEU A 16 -34.11 -0.33 15.97
CA LEU A 16 -33.00 -0.99 16.68
C LEU A 16 -32.40 -2.19 15.92
N ILE A 17 -32.99 -2.58 14.78
CA ILE A 17 -32.45 -3.62 13.88
C ILE A 17 -31.60 -2.99 12.76
N GLY A 18 -31.51 -1.65 12.74
CA GLY A 18 -30.52 -0.90 11.98
C GLY A 18 -29.14 -0.84 12.66
N CYS A 19 -28.74 -1.87 13.41
CA CYS A 19 -27.32 -2.16 13.55
C CYS A 19 -26.85 -2.57 12.15
N THR A 20 -26.55 -1.60 11.30
CA THR A 20 -25.52 -1.78 10.29
C THR A 20 -24.27 -2.14 11.06
N GLN A 21 -24.08 -3.44 11.31
CA GLN A 21 -22.78 -4.05 11.18
C GLN A 21 -22.23 -3.48 9.88
N SER A 22 -21.43 -2.42 10.02
CA SER A 22 -20.30 -2.20 9.14
C SER A 22 -19.51 -3.50 9.22
N GLY A 23 -19.94 -4.48 8.42
CA GLY A 23 -19.16 -5.66 8.15
C GLY A 23 -17.77 -5.17 7.78
N PRO A 24 -16.71 -5.91 8.13
CA PRO A 24 -15.36 -5.53 7.74
C PRO A 24 -15.44 -5.16 6.27
N SER A 25 -15.18 -3.88 5.97
CA SER A 25 -15.14 -3.40 4.60
C SER A 25 -14.17 -4.34 3.94
N VAL A 26 -14.68 -5.26 3.13
CA VAL A 26 -13.87 -6.21 2.39
C VAL A 26 -13.16 -5.30 1.41
N LYS A 27 -11.99 -4.78 1.82
CA LYS A 27 -11.08 -4.02 0.97
C LYS A 27 -11.06 -4.81 -0.32
N SER A 28 -11.46 -4.15 -1.42
CA SER A 28 -11.55 -4.84 -2.70
C SER A 28 -10.20 -5.54 -2.91
N SER A 29 -10.18 -6.74 -3.49
CA SER A 29 -8.92 -7.49 -3.66
C SER A 29 -7.80 -6.67 -4.34
N GLY A 30 -8.16 -5.60 -5.05
CA GLY A 30 -7.22 -4.60 -5.55
C GLY A 30 -6.54 -3.75 -4.47
N ASP A 31 -7.26 -3.31 -3.44
CA ASP A 31 -6.73 -2.46 -2.35
C ASP A 31 -5.75 -3.24 -1.45
N GLN A 32 -5.97 -4.54 -1.26
CA GLN A 32 -5.06 -5.40 -0.50
C GLN A 32 -3.69 -5.53 -1.16
N GLY A 33 -3.65 -5.55 -2.50
CA GLY A 33 -2.38 -5.57 -3.22
C GLY A 33 -1.56 -4.31 -2.94
N PHE A 34 -2.21 -3.14 -2.92
CA PHE A 34 -1.52 -1.88 -2.65
C PHE A 34 -0.95 -1.83 -1.23
N ASP A 35 -1.72 -2.29 -0.24
CA ASP A 35 -1.21 -2.42 1.13
C ASP A 35 0.05 -3.31 1.17
N GLN A 36 0.05 -4.45 0.47
CA GLN A 36 1.21 -5.37 0.40
C GLN A 36 2.43 -4.72 -0.25
N THR A 37 2.25 -4.06 -1.40
CA THR A 37 3.35 -3.38 -2.11
C THR A 37 3.87 -2.18 -1.32
N ALA A 38 3.00 -1.42 -0.66
CA ALA A 38 3.38 -0.31 0.21
C ALA A 38 4.15 -0.80 1.45
N GLU A 39 3.72 -1.89 2.08
CA GLU A 39 4.43 -2.52 3.21
C GLU A 39 5.83 -3.00 2.78
N TYR A 40 5.94 -3.60 1.59
CA TYR A 40 7.23 -3.99 1.02
C TYR A 40 8.15 -2.80 0.74
N ALA A 41 7.63 -1.72 0.15
CA ALA A 41 8.41 -0.50 -0.10
C ALA A 41 8.89 0.13 1.21
N LEU A 42 8.02 0.27 2.20
CA LEU A 42 8.37 0.81 3.53
C LEU A 42 9.45 -0.04 4.21
N HIS A 43 9.30 -1.37 4.22
CA HIS A 43 10.30 -2.28 4.78
C HIS A 43 11.68 -2.09 4.11
N THR A 44 11.70 -1.92 2.79
CA THR A 44 12.92 -1.68 2.02
C THR A 44 13.56 -0.33 2.39
N ILE A 45 12.77 0.74 2.46
CA ILE A 45 13.20 2.07 2.89
C ILE A 45 13.83 2.01 4.29
N GLN A 46 13.21 1.29 5.24
CA GLN A 46 13.73 1.14 6.59
C GLN A 46 15.08 0.40 6.66
N ILE A 47 15.35 -0.53 5.75
CA ILE A 47 16.66 -1.18 5.62
C ILE A 47 17.68 -0.19 5.05
N LEU A 48 17.31 0.52 3.98
CA LEU A 48 18.20 1.44 3.29
C LEU A 48 18.55 2.67 4.14
N LYS A 49 17.61 3.20 4.92
CA LYS A 49 17.81 4.30 5.88
C LYS A 49 18.95 4.02 6.88
N LYS A 50 19.24 2.75 7.18
CA LYS A 50 20.35 2.38 8.09
C LYS A 50 21.74 2.54 7.45
N ARG A 51 21.83 2.84 6.16
CA ARG A 51 23.08 3.02 5.43
C ARG A 51 23.47 4.48 5.44
N SER A 52 24.65 4.78 5.99
CA SER A 52 25.12 6.15 6.19
C SER A 52 25.27 6.99 4.91
N HIS A 53 25.38 6.38 3.73
CA HIS A 53 25.47 7.09 2.45
C HIS A 53 24.10 7.37 1.81
N LEU A 54 23.01 6.78 2.34
CA LEU A 54 21.63 7.00 1.90
C LEU A 54 20.89 7.82 2.97
N ASP A 55 21.34 9.05 3.15
CA ASP A 55 20.98 9.98 4.24
C ASP A 55 19.80 10.93 3.91
N SER A 56 19.14 10.75 2.77
CA SER A 56 18.03 11.60 2.31
C SER A 56 16.97 10.79 1.56
N PRO A 57 15.70 11.23 1.57
CA PRO A 57 14.62 10.63 0.79
C PRO A 57 14.99 10.38 -0.67
N SER A 58 15.53 11.39 -1.37
CA SER A 58 15.88 11.28 -2.79
C SER A 58 16.93 10.19 -3.03
N LYS A 59 17.99 10.12 -2.21
CA LYS A 59 19.02 9.08 -2.37
C LYS A 59 18.47 7.68 -2.14
N ILE A 60 17.57 7.50 -1.17
CA ILE A 60 16.94 6.19 -0.94
C ILE A 60 16.09 5.79 -2.14
N VAL A 61 15.23 6.70 -2.62
CA VAL A 61 14.34 6.45 -3.76
C VAL A 61 15.15 6.17 -5.03
N GLU A 62 16.16 6.98 -5.33
CA GLU A 62 17.06 6.78 -6.47
C GLU A 62 17.80 5.43 -6.38
N TYR A 63 18.27 5.06 -5.19
CA TYR A 63 18.92 3.76 -4.98
C TYR A 63 17.95 2.60 -5.21
N MET A 64 16.74 2.67 -4.67
CA MET A 64 15.71 1.65 -4.88
C MET A 64 15.44 1.43 -6.37
N PHE A 65 15.29 2.51 -7.14
CA PHE A 65 14.97 2.41 -8.56
C PHE A 65 16.16 2.08 -9.46
N SER A 66 17.40 2.38 -9.06
CA SER A 66 18.60 1.95 -9.78
C SER A 66 18.96 0.49 -9.55
N THR A 67 18.49 -0.10 -8.44
CA THR A 67 18.75 -1.49 -8.04
C THR A 67 17.50 -2.38 -8.06
N MET A 68 16.37 -1.87 -8.55
CA MET A 68 15.13 -2.65 -8.64
C MET A 68 15.33 -3.88 -9.54
N GLY A 69 14.88 -5.05 -9.09
CA GLY A 69 15.13 -6.32 -9.77
C GLY A 69 16.51 -6.94 -9.48
N SER A 70 17.38 -6.26 -8.73
CA SER A 70 18.58 -6.89 -8.18
C SER A 70 18.25 -7.83 -7.02
N ALA A 71 19.10 -8.81 -6.75
CA ALA A 71 18.95 -9.73 -5.61
C ALA A 71 18.95 -9.02 -4.24
N GLU A 72 19.45 -7.79 -4.18
CA GLU A 72 19.55 -7.02 -2.96
C GLU A 72 18.18 -6.53 -2.46
N LEU A 73 17.33 -6.08 -3.38
CA LEU A 73 16.00 -5.54 -3.04
C LEU A 73 14.88 -6.50 -3.45
N THR A 74 15.14 -7.52 -4.25
CA THR A 74 14.10 -8.43 -4.75
C THR A 74 13.93 -9.61 -3.80
N PRO A 75 12.71 -9.88 -3.28
CA PRO A 75 12.46 -11.10 -2.53
C PRO A 75 12.80 -12.35 -3.37
N PRO A 76 13.43 -13.39 -2.79
CA PRO A 76 13.78 -14.60 -3.52
C PRO A 76 12.52 -15.24 -4.11
N ASN A 77 12.66 -15.73 -5.35
CA ASN A 77 11.57 -16.32 -6.10
C ASN A 77 11.38 -17.79 -5.70
N GLU A 78 10.15 -18.18 -5.37
CA GLU A 78 9.86 -19.54 -4.89
C GLU A 78 10.11 -20.63 -5.96
N SER A 79 9.90 -20.33 -7.24
CA SER A 79 10.08 -21.28 -8.34
C SER A 79 11.54 -21.55 -8.68
N THR A 80 12.41 -20.55 -8.55
CA THR A 80 13.84 -20.66 -8.92
C THR A 80 14.74 -20.83 -7.70
N GLU A 81 14.32 -20.34 -6.52
CA GLU A 81 15.10 -20.30 -5.28
C GLU A 81 14.28 -20.75 -4.05
N PRO A 82 13.65 -21.94 -4.06
CA PRO A 82 12.69 -22.38 -3.04
C PRO A 82 13.26 -22.41 -1.62
N GLY A 83 14.53 -22.79 -1.47
CA GLY A 83 15.23 -22.81 -0.18
C GLY A 83 15.33 -21.42 0.44
N MET A 84 15.73 -20.41 -0.34
CA MET A 84 15.83 -19.03 0.13
C MET A 84 14.44 -18.39 0.32
N ALA A 85 13.50 -18.70 -0.58
CA ALA A 85 12.13 -18.24 -0.48
C ALA A 85 11.42 -18.72 0.80
N SER A 86 11.65 -19.97 1.22
CA SER A 86 11.09 -20.52 2.46
C SER A 86 11.68 -19.90 3.74
N ALA A 87 12.94 -19.47 3.69
CA ALA A 87 13.64 -18.81 4.78
C ALA A 87 13.30 -17.31 4.91
N TYR A 88 12.89 -16.66 3.81
CA TYR A 88 12.54 -15.25 3.79
C TYR A 88 11.33 -14.94 4.70
N LYS A 89 11.43 -13.86 5.50
CA LYS A 89 10.40 -13.43 6.46
C LYS A 89 9.91 -11.99 6.24
N GLY A 90 10.42 -11.29 5.23
CA GLY A 90 9.97 -9.94 4.91
C GLY A 90 8.62 -9.92 4.16
N PRO A 91 8.02 -8.74 3.99
CA PRO A 91 6.86 -8.55 3.11
C PRO A 91 7.21 -8.82 1.65
N ARG A 92 6.22 -9.19 0.85
CA ARG A 92 6.36 -9.38 -0.60
C ARG A 92 5.45 -8.39 -1.33
N PRO A 93 5.92 -7.74 -2.41
CA PRO A 93 5.05 -6.88 -3.20
C PRO A 93 3.97 -7.71 -3.89
N ALA A 94 2.85 -7.08 -4.19
CA ALA A 94 1.82 -7.69 -5.03
C ALA A 94 2.34 -7.87 -6.47
N ASN A 95 2.01 -9.01 -7.08
CA ASN A 95 2.50 -9.36 -8.43
C ASN A 95 1.93 -8.46 -9.54
N ASP A 96 0.81 -7.78 -9.29
CA ASP A 96 0.08 -6.95 -10.26
C ASP A 96 0.23 -5.44 -10.02
N ILE A 97 1.08 -5.03 -9.07
CA ILE A 97 1.32 -3.62 -8.75
C ILE A 97 2.79 -3.31 -8.91
N TRP A 98 3.06 -2.32 -9.76
CA TRP A 98 4.42 -1.89 -10.04
C TRP A 98 4.86 -0.76 -9.11
N LEU A 99 6.11 -0.77 -8.66
CA LEU A 99 6.73 0.38 -8.00
C LEU A 99 7.26 1.35 -9.05
N GLN A 100 6.93 2.63 -8.92
CA GLN A 100 7.32 3.67 -9.85
C GLN A 100 7.89 4.89 -9.12
N SER A 101 8.85 5.59 -9.74
CA SER A 101 9.34 6.89 -9.28
C SER A 101 8.53 8.00 -9.94
N SER A 102 8.25 9.09 -9.24
CA SER A 102 7.64 10.30 -9.84
C SER A 102 8.42 10.85 -11.03
N ASP A 103 9.74 10.64 -11.03
CA ASP A 103 10.64 11.13 -12.09
C ASP A 103 10.69 10.22 -13.33
N LYS A 104 9.94 9.11 -13.34
CA LYS A 104 9.89 8.15 -14.45
C LYS A 104 8.50 8.09 -15.05
N GLU A 105 8.43 8.01 -16.38
CA GLU A 105 7.16 7.83 -17.10
C GLU A 105 6.39 6.61 -16.60
N ALA A 106 5.05 6.74 -16.60
CA ALA A 106 4.16 5.64 -16.23
C ALA A 106 4.36 4.45 -17.16
N ASN A 107 4.51 3.27 -16.56
CA ASN A 107 4.63 2.05 -17.32
C ASN A 107 3.24 1.56 -17.76
N GLU A 108 2.88 1.83 -19.01
CA GLU A 108 1.57 1.45 -19.58
C GLU A 108 1.30 -0.06 -19.57
N PHE A 109 2.32 -0.91 -19.43
CA PHE A 109 2.12 -2.36 -19.29
C PHE A 109 1.46 -2.75 -17.97
N PHE A 110 1.70 -1.97 -16.90
CA PHE A 110 1.15 -2.24 -15.58
C PHE A 110 -0.03 -1.32 -15.30
N LYS A 111 -1.20 -1.95 -15.12
CA LYS A 111 -2.49 -1.28 -14.90
C LYS A 111 -2.61 -0.61 -13.52
N LYS A 112 -1.72 -0.90 -12.59
CA LYS A 112 -1.71 -0.38 -11.21
C LYS A 112 -0.29 -0.06 -10.81
N HIS A 113 -0.08 1.07 -10.14
CA HIS A 113 1.25 1.44 -9.68
C HIS A 113 1.22 2.17 -8.34
N LEU A 114 2.26 1.93 -7.54
CA LEU A 114 2.58 2.70 -6.36
C LEU A 114 3.74 3.64 -6.73
N MET A 115 3.44 4.94 -6.79
CA MET A 115 4.42 5.99 -7.08
C MET A 115 5.11 6.43 -5.78
N LEU A 116 6.44 6.51 -5.80
CA LEU A 116 7.24 7.05 -4.70
C LEU A 116 7.80 8.41 -5.10
N THR A 117 7.52 9.42 -4.29
CA THR A 117 7.96 10.81 -4.48
C THR A 117 8.77 11.24 -3.24
N PRO A 118 10.08 11.52 -3.38
CA PRO A 118 10.87 12.02 -2.27
C PRO A 118 10.63 13.52 -2.02
N ASP A 119 10.60 13.91 -0.75
CA ASP A 119 10.61 15.31 -0.32
C ASP A 119 11.73 15.50 0.73
N ASP A 120 12.92 15.87 0.23
CA ASP A 120 14.10 16.09 1.07
C ASP A 120 13.92 17.28 2.03
N GLY A 121 13.12 18.28 1.66
CA GLY A 121 12.87 19.46 2.49
C GLY A 121 12.07 19.13 3.74
N ARG A 122 11.16 18.16 3.63
CA ARG A 122 10.36 17.63 4.74
C ARG A 122 10.92 16.34 5.37
N ASN A 123 11.98 15.77 4.79
CA ASN A 123 12.55 14.47 5.17
C ASN A 123 11.53 13.31 5.12
N VAL A 124 10.67 13.32 4.09
CA VAL A 124 9.64 12.29 3.90
C VAL A 124 9.70 11.66 2.51
N ILE A 125 9.22 10.42 2.42
CA ILE A 125 8.87 9.78 1.14
C ILE A 125 7.35 9.66 1.10
N ILE A 126 6.74 10.22 0.06
CA ILE A 126 5.32 10.10 -0.20
C ILE A 126 5.12 8.90 -1.12
N ALA A 127 4.21 8.00 -0.76
CA ALA A 127 3.80 6.90 -1.61
C ALA A 127 2.34 7.06 -2.01
N GLU A 128 2.04 6.97 -3.30
CA GLU A 128 0.71 7.21 -3.85
C GLU A 128 0.26 6.01 -4.68
N GLY A 129 -0.92 5.48 -4.37
CA GLY A 129 -1.51 4.38 -5.11
C GLY A 129 -2.41 4.91 -6.23
N TYR A 130 -2.19 4.42 -7.45
CA TYR A 130 -2.99 4.74 -8.63
C TYR A 130 -3.60 3.50 -9.25
N ARG A 131 -4.89 3.59 -9.58
CA ARG A 131 -5.64 2.55 -10.29
C ARG A 131 -5.49 2.71 -11.80
N GLU A 132 -6.02 1.75 -12.54
CA GLU A 132 -5.96 1.74 -14.01
C GLU A 132 -6.65 2.98 -14.59
N ASN A 133 -5.89 3.83 -15.27
CA ASN A 133 -6.34 5.07 -15.92
C ASN A 133 -6.86 6.16 -14.95
N ASP A 134 -6.48 6.11 -13.67
CA ASP A 134 -6.81 7.17 -12.71
C ASP A 134 -5.62 8.12 -12.59
N ASP A 135 -5.89 9.41 -12.80
CA ASP A 135 -4.87 10.47 -12.66
C ASP A 135 -4.78 10.97 -11.22
N ASP A 136 -5.77 10.65 -10.39
CA ASP A 136 -5.81 11.01 -8.97
C ASP A 136 -5.43 9.80 -8.08
N PRO A 137 -4.60 10.01 -7.04
CA PRO A 137 -4.25 8.94 -6.12
C PRO A 137 -5.47 8.57 -5.27
N PHE A 138 -5.79 7.26 -5.18
CA PHE A 138 -6.87 6.78 -4.33
C PHE A 138 -6.43 6.50 -2.88
N PHE A 139 -5.11 6.47 -2.64
CA PHE A 139 -4.50 6.36 -1.33
C PHE A 139 -3.11 7.02 -1.31
N THR A 140 -2.77 7.68 -0.20
CA THR A 140 -1.47 8.31 0.02
C THR A 140 -0.90 7.87 1.36
N TRP A 141 0.35 7.43 1.37
CA TRP A 141 1.16 7.22 2.57
C TRP A 141 2.26 8.27 2.64
N GLU A 142 2.62 8.65 3.86
CA GLU A 142 3.75 9.53 4.12
C GLU A 142 4.69 8.85 5.13
N TRP A 143 5.94 8.66 4.72
CA TRP A 143 6.95 7.94 5.49
C TRP A 143 8.11 8.87 5.84
N SER A 144 8.17 9.29 7.10
CA SER A 144 9.29 10.07 7.62
C SER A 144 10.56 9.20 7.78
N LEU A 145 11.71 9.82 7.50
CA LEU A 145 13.03 9.24 7.77
C LEU A 145 13.61 9.67 9.11
N ASP A 146 12.81 10.19 10.05
CA ASP A 146 13.25 10.54 11.42
C ASP A 146 13.37 9.30 12.32
#